data_AF-F4H883-F1
#
_entry.id   AF-F4H883-F1
#
_cell.length_a   1.000
_cell.length_b   1.000
_cell.length_c   1.000
_cell.angle_alpha   90.00
_cell.angle_beta   90.00
_cell.angle_gamma   90.00
#
_symmetry.space_group_name_H-M   'P 1'
#
loop_
_entity.id
_entity.type
_entity.pdbx_description
1 polymer ?
#
loop_
_entity_poly.entity_id
_entity_poly.type
_entity_poly.pdbx_seq_one_letter_code
_entity_poly.pdbx_strand_id
1 'polypeptide(L)'
;MSDDRTAHAPAATVPGLRPLTPGEQGHLDQLRAHVRASRTDLGDVAAVAALVHDTYTGWAGQPGAAVPEGVVAALGVVLGDLVVARAPGAHWVLRTAGPKPVPAVVSPDGEAAVLPLDDIRARWDIGVTPDWASGYVTAAAAHLAVSGLPEHAPGSAPTPVVEVPQQRPPAGGASLPRRSTAHAAATPDAQAPTSGYRTPGDLPHPPSPSAQDLGLRALEHALDAVVGGESPLQTFAMTHDGVRRTVQVFPGDPRETAPQARAWVRASGAVCGAVAWDGELPGVDGPAVVVEASDPGRPSMVVGHGYAPARDGGEGRSRDARAVGVPVVVGPGEPLL
;
A
#
# COMPACT_ATOMS: atom_id res chain seq x y z
N MET A 1 -9.57 -30.69 45.32
CA MET A 1 -9.46 -29.47 44.53
C MET A 1 -8.79 -29.87 43.23
N SER A 2 -9.59 -30.19 42.23
CA SER A 2 -9.12 -30.63 40.92
C SER A 2 -9.01 -29.39 40.05
N ASP A 3 -7.78 -29.01 39.71
CA ASP A 3 -7.52 -27.99 38.70
C ASP A 3 -7.94 -28.54 37.34
N ASP A 4 -9.09 -28.05 36.88
CA ASP A 4 -9.60 -28.23 35.53
C ASP A 4 -8.72 -27.42 34.57
N ARG A 5 -7.59 -27.99 34.15
CA ARG A 5 -6.81 -27.47 33.01
C ARG A 5 -7.60 -27.76 31.75
N THR A 6 -8.48 -26.83 31.41
CA THR A 6 -9.08 -26.74 30.09
C THR A 6 -7.95 -26.47 29.09
N ALA A 7 -7.44 -27.53 28.48
CA ALA A 7 -6.49 -27.44 27.39
C ALA A 7 -7.20 -26.74 26.23
N HIS A 8 -6.87 -25.46 26.01
CA HIS A 8 -7.30 -24.72 24.84
C HIS A 8 -6.77 -25.45 23.61
N ALA A 9 -7.67 -25.98 22.78
CA ALA A 9 -7.30 -26.53 21.49
C ALA A 9 -6.66 -25.41 20.65
N PRO A 10 -5.53 -25.66 19.96
CA PRO A 10 -4.92 -24.63 19.12
C PRO A 10 -5.93 -24.23 18.03
N ALA A 11 -6.20 -22.93 17.96
CA ALA A 11 -7.07 -22.33 16.96
C ALA A 11 -6.63 -22.75 15.55
N ALA A 12 -7.59 -22.88 14.63
CA ALA A 12 -7.35 -23.29 13.26
C ALA A 12 -6.26 -22.44 12.63
N THR A 13 -5.12 -23.06 12.29
CA THR A 13 -4.03 -22.39 11.57
C THR A 13 -4.53 -21.94 10.21
N VAL A 14 -4.64 -20.63 10.02
CA VAL A 14 -4.77 -20.00 8.71
C VAL A 14 -3.69 -20.59 7.78
N PRO A 15 -4.03 -21.03 6.57
CA PRO A 15 -3.07 -21.65 5.66
C PRO A 15 -1.81 -20.78 5.49
N GLY A 16 -0.66 -21.36 5.80
CA GLY A 16 0.62 -20.66 5.68
C GLY A 16 1.08 -19.90 6.92
N LEU A 17 0.40 -20.03 8.06
CA LEU A 17 0.87 -19.59 9.38
C LEU A 17 1.02 -20.81 10.31
N ARG A 18 2.08 -20.83 11.12
CA ARG A 18 2.26 -21.83 12.17
C ARG A 18 2.94 -21.26 13.41
N PRO A 19 2.74 -21.85 14.61
CA PRO A 19 3.54 -21.50 15.77
C PRO A 19 5.04 -21.60 15.51
N LEU A 20 5.81 -20.76 16.20
CA LEU A 20 7.27 -20.85 16.20
C LEU A 20 7.70 -22.17 16.85
N THR A 21 8.69 -22.82 16.26
CA THR A 21 9.41 -23.92 16.91
C THR A 21 10.29 -23.37 18.04
N PRO A 22 10.73 -24.20 18.99
CA PRO A 22 11.66 -23.76 20.03
C PRO A 22 12.97 -23.16 19.48
N GLY A 23 13.47 -23.67 18.35
CA GLY A 23 14.67 -23.13 17.71
C GLY A 23 14.45 -21.74 17.13
N GLU A 24 13.30 -21.50 16.50
CA GLU A 24 12.94 -20.19 15.94
C GLU A 24 12.67 -19.18 17.06
N GLN A 25 12.00 -19.59 18.14
CA GLN A 25 11.85 -18.77 19.33
C GLN A 25 13.22 -18.40 19.92
N GLY A 26 14.12 -19.37 20.07
CA GLY A 26 15.48 -19.13 20.54
C GLY A 26 16.28 -18.19 19.63
N HIS A 27 16.03 -18.20 18.32
CA HIS A 27 16.62 -17.24 17.40
C HIS A 27 16.09 -15.82 17.62
N LEU A 28 14.77 -15.64 17.80
CA LEU A 28 14.21 -14.34 18.18
C LEU A 28 14.79 -13.83 19.51
N ASP A 29 15.00 -14.73 20.48
CA ASP A 29 15.60 -14.36 21.77
C ASP A 29 17.06 -13.91 21.65
N GLN A 30 17.84 -14.50 20.75
CA GLN A 30 19.20 -14.04 20.42
C GLN A 30 19.18 -12.64 19.80
N LEU A 31 18.24 -12.38 18.88
CA LEU A 31 18.06 -11.06 18.28
C LEU A 31 17.67 -10.01 19.34
N ARG A 32 16.75 -10.33 20.26
CA ARG A 32 16.42 -9.47 21.41
C ARG A 32 17.64 -9.20 22.28
N ALA A 33 18.43 -10.23 22.58
CA ALA A 33 19.65 -10.08 23.39
C ALA A 33 20.68 -9.16 22.73
N HIS A 34 20.80 -9.20 21.40
CA HIS A 34 21.64 -8.28 20.64
C HIS A 34 21.24 -6.81 20.85
N VAL A 35 19.94 -6.48 20.74
CA VAL A 35 19.49 -5.10 20.95
C VAL A 35 19.64 -4.67 22.42
N ARG A 36 19.39 -5.55 23.39
CA ARG A 36 19.59 -5.24 24.82
C ARG A 36 21.02 -4.82 25.16
N ALA A 37 22.02 -5.28 24.39
CA ALA A 37 23.41 -4.88 24.58
C ALA A 37 23.63 -3.36 24.37
N SER A 38 22.76 -2.68 23.63
CA SER A 38 22.77 -1.22 23.45
C SER A 38 22.32 -0.43 24.69
N ARG A 39 21.77 -1.10 25.72
CA ARG A 39 21.18 -0.51 26.93
C ARG A 39 19.95 0.39 26.68
N THR A 40 19.37 0.35 25.49
CA THR A 40 18.07 0.97 25.20
C THR A 40 16.96 0.28 26.00
N ASP A 41 16.05 1.08 26.56
CA ASP A 41 14.82 0.55 27.15
C ASP A 41 13.90 0.03 26.04
N LEU A 42 13.82 -1.30 25.90
CA LEU A 42 13.03 -1.92 24.85
C LEU A 42 11.52 -1.91 25.12
N GLY A 43 11.08 -1.50 26.32
CA GLY A 43 9.67 -1.28 26.63
C GLY A 43 9.17 0.11 26.24
N ASP A 44 10.08 1.06 26.01
CA ASP A 44 9.76 2.42 25.59
C ASP A 44 9.86 2.57 24.07
N VAL A 45 8.73 2.92 23.45
CA VAL A 45 8.66 3.09 21.99
C VAL A 45 9.40 4.32 21.51
N ALA A 46 9.48 5.38 22.30
CA ALA A 46 10.28 6.54 21.93
C ALA A 46 11.78 6.17 21.91
N ALA A 47 12.25 5.41 22.91
CA ALA A 47 13.63 4.93 22.97
C ALA A 47 13.97 3.98 21.81
N VAL A 48 13.09 3.05 21.47
CA VAL A 48 13.28 2.14 20.32
C VAL A 48 13.23 2.91 19.00
N ALA A 49 12.32 3.87 18.84
CA ALA A 49 12.25 4.69 17.63
C ALA A 49 13.53 5.51 17.41
N ALA A 50 14.06 6.11 18.48
CA ALA A 50 15.35 6.80 18.44
C ALA A 50 16.48 5.85 18.05
N LEU A 51 16.55 4.65 18.66
CA LEU A 51 17.55 3.64 18.31
C LEU A 51 17.49 3.23 16.82
N VAL A 52 16.28 3.01 16.30
CA VAL A 52 16.06 2.65 14.89
C VAL A 52 16.56 3.77 13.97
N HIS A 53 16.22 5.03 14.25
CA HIS A 53 16.65 6.18 13.46
C HIS A 53 18.17 6.42 13.55
N ASP A 54 18.75 6.38 14.75
CA ASP A 54 20.19 6.57 14.97
C ASP A 54 21.01 5.47 14.28
N THR A 55 20.54 4.22 14.34
CA THR A 55 21.19 3.09 13.66
C THR A 55 21.13 3.26 12.15
N TYR A 56 19.97 3.67 11.61
CA TYR A 56 19.81 3.94 10.18
C TYR A 56 20.71 5.10 9.72
N THR A 57 20.69 6.23 10.42
CA THR A 57 21.49 7.43 10.05
C THR A 57 22.99 7.15 10.14
N GLY A 58 23.43 6.41 11.15
CA GLY A 58 24.82 5.97 11.28
C GLY A 58 25.27 5.05 10.15
N TRP A 59 24.39 4.19 9.64
CA TRP A 59 24.65 3.36 8.45
C TRP A 59 24.61 4.17 7.16
N ALA A 60 23.58 5.00 6.96
CA ALA A 60 23.40 5.81 5.75
C ALA A 60 24.54 6.82 5.55
N GLY A 61 25.18 7.26 6.64
CA GLY A 61 26.37 8.11 6.62
C GLY A 61 27.67 7.40 6.18
N GLN A 62 27.64 6.10 5.90
CA GLN A 62 28.81 5.31 5.47
C GLN A 62 28.67 4.90 3.99
N PRO A 63 29.30 5.63 3.06
CA PRO A 63 29.19 5.34 1.63
C PRO A 63 29.64 3.90 1.30
N GLY A 64 28.79 3.16 0.59
CA GLY A 64 29.09 1.80 0.15
C GLY A 64 28.98 0.72 1.24
N ALA A 65 28.57 1.07 2.46
CA ALA A 65 28.32 0.08 3.50
C ALA A 65 27.17 -0.85 3.09
N ALA A 66 27.38 -2.16 3.19
CA ALA A 66 26.31 -3.13 3.02
C ALA A 66 25.25 -2.95 4.12
N VAL A 67 23.99 -3.30 3.82
CA VAL A 67 22.91 -3.29 4.82
C VAL A 67 23.25 -4.29 5.93
N PRO A 68 23.22 -3.88 7.21
CA PRO A 68 23.52 -4.77 8.32
C PRO A 68 22.31 -5.66 8.62
N GLU A 69 22.06 -6.68 7.78
CA GLU A 69 20.84 -7.52 7.83
C GLU A 69 20.51 -8.06 9.23
N GLY A 70 21.53 -8.50 9.99
CA GLY A 70 21.32 -8.97 11.36
C GLY A 70 20.83 -7.91 12.33
N VAL A 71 21.27 -6.66 12.16
CA VAL A 71 20.81 -5.51 12.96
C VAL A 71 19.40 -5.12 12.57
N VAL A 72 19.10 -5.05 11.27
CA VAL A 72 17.75 -4.75 10.75
C VAL A 72 16.74 -5.79 11.26
N ALA A 73 17.09 -7.08 11.20
CA ALA A 73 16.27 -8.15 11.76
C ALA A 73 16.06 -8.00 13.27
N ALA A 74 17.12 -7.68 14.02
CA ALA A 74 17.03 -7.49 15.47
C ALA A 74 16.13 -6.32 15.87
N LEU A 75 16.20 -5.20 15.14
CA LEU A 75 15.31 -4.06 15.32
C LEU A 75 13.87 -4.41 14.95
N GLY A 76 13.65 -5.16 13.87
CA GLY A 76 12.32 -5.66 13.49
C GLY A 76 11.68 -6.54 14.57
N VAL A 77 12.44 -7.41 15.23
CA VAL A 77 11.95 -8.21 16.36
C VAL A 77 11.52 -7.33 17.54
N VAL A 78 12.31 -6.32 17.88
CA VAL A 78 11.95 -5.40 18.98
C VAL A 78 10.70 -4.57 18.64
N LEU A 79 10.55 -4.11 17.39
CA LEU A 79 9.31 -3.45 16.94
C LEU A 79 8.11 -4.38 17.07
N GLY A 80 8.25 -5.65 16.67
CA GLY A 80 7.19 -6.64 16.83
C GLY A 80 6.84 -6.94 18.28
N ASP A 81 7.83 -6.97 19.19
CA ASP A 81 7.57 -7.11 20.62
C ASP A 81 6.75 -5.93 21.19
N LEU A 82 7.04 -4.71 20.73
CA LEU A 82 6.26 -3.52 21.09
C LEU A 82 4.82 -3.58 20.56
N VAL A 83 4.62 -4.15 19.36
CA VAL A 83 3.27 -4.40 18.82
C VAL A 83 2.54 -5.43 19.68
N VAL A 84 3.17 -6.56 20.00
CA VAL A 84 2.61 -7.60 20.88
C VAL A 84 2.24 -7.02 22.25
N ALA A 85 3.09 -6.16 22.82
CA ALA A 85 2.82 -5.52 24.11
C ALA A 85 1.61 -4.57 24.08
N ARG A 86 1.22 -4.06 22.90
CA ARG A 86 0.10 -3.12 22.72
C ARG A 86 -1.17 -3.72 22.13
N ALA A 87 -1.10 -4.93 21.58
CA ALA A 87 -2.23 -5.65 21.01
C ALA A 87 -2.56 -6.90 21.86
N PRO A 88 -3.55 -6.83 22.76
CA PRO A 88 -3.90 -7.94 23.65
C PRO A 88 -4.16 -9.25 22.88
N GLY A 89 -3.46 -10.31 23.28
CA GLY A 89 -3.57 -11.65 22.69
C GLY A 89 -2.84 -11.83 21.34
N ALA A 90 -2.25 -10.76 20.79
CA ALA A 90 -1.36 -10.88 19.65
C ALA A 90 -0.13 -11.71 20.03
N HIS A 91 0.38 -12.49 19.07
CA HIS A 91 1.52 -13.38 19.33
C HIS A 91 2.35 -13.63 18.07
N TRP A 92 3.59 -14.05 18.29
CA TRP A 92 4.51 -14.39 17.21
C TRP A 92 4.19 -15.75 16.60
N VAL A 93 4.20 -15.80 15.28
CA VAL A 93 4.08 -17.02 14.46
C VAL A 93 5.12 -16.99 13.35
N LEU A 94 5.27 -18.10 12.65
CA LEU A 94 6.01 -18.15 11.39
C LEU A 94 5.05 -18.17 10.21
N ARG A 95 5.20 -17.22 9.31
CA ARG A 95 4.58 -17.25 7.98
C ARG A 95 5.41 -18.11 7.05
N THR A 96 4.84 -19.21 6.58
CA THR A 96 5.45 -20.15 5.62
C THR A 96 4.91 -19.99 4.21
N ALA A 97 3.84 -19.22 4.01
CA ALA A 97 3.36 -18.83 2.69
C ALA A 97 4.28 -17.75 2.08
N GLY A 98 5.34 -18.20 1.42
CA GLY A 98 6.32 -17.35 0.72
C GLY A 98 7.58 -18.13 0.33
N PRO A 99 8.47 -17.54 -0.49
CA PRO A 99 9.73 -18.17 -0.89
C PRO A 99 10.71 -18.36 0.29
N LYS A 100 10.55 -17.56 1.36
CA LYS A 100 11.29 -17.67 2.61
C LYS A 100 10.33 -17.54 3.78
N PRO A 101 10.41 -18.40 4.81
CA PRO A 101 9.62 -18.23 6.01
C PRO A 101 10.02 -16.95 6.77
N VAL A 102 9.04 -16.18 7.24
CA VAL A 102 9.27 -14.91 7.93
C VAL A 102 8.47 -14.89 9.25
N PRO A 103 9.08 -14.48 10.38
CA PRO A 103 8.35 -14.22 11.61
C PRO A 103 7.30 -13.11 11.43
N ALA A 104 6.07 -13.38 11.87
CA ALA A 104 4.96 -12.44 11.83
C ALA A 104 4.32 -12.31 13.21
N VAL A 105 3.66 -11.18 13.46
CA VAL A 105 2.80 -11.00 14.63
C VAL A 105 1.36 -11.03 14.16
N VAL A 106 0.55 -11.91 14.75
CA VAL A 106 -0.86 -12.10 14.36
C VAL A 106 -1.81 -11.72 15.47
N SER A 107 -3.04 -11.36 15.09
CA SER A 107 -4.16 -11.16 16.01
C SER A 107 -4.54 -12.47 16.72
N PRO A 108 -5.30 -12.41 17.83
CA PRO A 108 -5.67 -13.61 18.60
C PRO A 108 -6.39 -14.70 17.79
N ASP A 109 -7.20 -14.28 16.81
CA ASP A 109 -7.95 -15.13 15.87
C ASP A 109 -7.14 -15.56 14.64
N GLY A 110 -5.96 -14.96 14.42
CA GLY A 110 -5.11 -15.21 13.25
C GLY A 110 -5.57 -14.53 11.95
N GLU A 111 -6.61 -13.68 11.97
CA GLU A 111 -7.15 -13.04 10.76
C GLU A 111 -6.30 -11.86 10.25
N ALA A 112 -5.63 -11.15 11.15
CA ALA A 112 -4.71 -10.08 10.82
C ALA A 112 -3.27 -10.46 11.15
N ALA A 113 -2.35 -9.96 10.34
CA ALA A 113 -0.92 -10.18 10.50
C ALA A 113 -0.14 -8.92 10.13
N VAL A 114 0.91 -8.64 10.89
CA VAL A 114 1.95 -7.67 10.52
C VAL A 114 3.30 -8.38 10.41
N LEU A 115 4.22 -7.81 9.64
CA LEU A 115 5.51 -8.43 9.30
C LEU A 115 6.64 -7.48 9.70
N PRO A 116 6.93 -7.29 11.01
CA PRO A 116 7.85 -6.25 11.48
C PRO A 116 9.24 -6.29 10.85
N LEU A 117 9.72 -7.48 10.48
CA LEU A 117 11.01 -7.67 9.82
C LEU A 117 11.00 -7.19 8.35
N ASP A 118 9.92 -7.48 7.61
CA ASP A 118 9.77 -7.01 6.23
C ASP A 118 9.51 -5.50 6.20
N ASP A 119 8.67 -5.01 7.12
CA ASP A 119 8.29 -3.60 7.22
C ASP A 119 9.50 -2.70 7.52
N ILE A 120 10.34 -3.08 8.50
CA ILE A 120 11.57 -2.33 8.78
C ILE A 120 12.58 -2.45 7.64
N ARG A 121 12.68 -3.60 6.96
CA ARG A 121 13.59 -3.77 5.82
C ARG A 121 13.19 -2.86 4.66
N ALA A 122 11.90 -2.84 4.33
CA ALA A 122 11.34 -1.96 3.32
C ALA A 122 11.56 -0.49 3.69
N ARG A 123 11.43 -0.13 4.99
CA ARG A 123 11.73 1.23 5.44
C ARG A 123 13.21 1.56 5.33
N TRP A 124 14.09 0.60 5.62
CA TRP A 124 15.54 0.78 5.49
C TRP A 124 15.96 1.16 4.07
N ASP A 125 15.29 0.59 3.06
CA ASP A 125 15.61 0.85 1.64
C ASP A 125 15.17 2.23 1.17
N ILE A 126 14.14 2.83 1.79
CA ILE A 126 13.58 4.13 1.37
C ILE A 126 13.93 5.28 2.33
N GLY A 127 14.44 4.95 3.51
CA GLY A 127 14.82 5.90 4.55
C GLY A 127 13.92 5.84 5.78
N VAL A 128 14.55 5.90 6.95
CA VAL A 128 13.89 5.84 8.26
C VAL A 128 13.80 7.24 8.85
N THR A 129 12.59 7.79 8.94
CA THR A 129 12.33 9.05 9.63
C THR A 129 12.25 8.84 11.16
N PRO A 130 12.52 9.88 11.98
CA PRO A 130 12.52 9.76 13.45
C PRO A 130 11.20 9.26 14.06
N ASP A 131 10.08 9.54 13.38
CA ASP A 131 8.72 9.26 13.84
C ASP A 131 8.14 7.95 13.30
N TRP A 132 8.76 7.36 12.28
CA TRP A 132 8.20 6.21 11.57
C TRP A 132 7.94 5.02 12.50
N ALA A 133 8.91 4.63 13.34
CA ALA A 133 8.78 3.46 14.20
C ALA A 133 7.64 3.61 15.23
N SER A 134 7.47 4.82 15.80
CA SER A 134 6.37 5.13 16.71
C SER A 134 5.01 5.06 16.00
N GLY A 135 4.92 5.62 14.79
CA GLY A 135 3.73 5.53 13.94
C GLY A 135 3.39 4.10 13.55
N TYR A 136 4.41 3.33 13.14
CA TYR A 136 4.31 1.92 12.79
C TYR A 136 3.72 1.09 13.93
N VAL A 137 4.32 1.14 15.14
CA VAL A 137 3.85 0.34 16.27
C VAL A 137 2.39 0.68 16.62
N THR A 138 2.02 1.97 16.56
CA THR A 138 0.65 2.42 16.84
C THR A 138 -0.33 1.88 15.80
N ALA A 139 -0.01 2.02 14.51
CA ALA A 139 -0.86 1.55 13.42
C ALA A 139 -0.98 0.02 13.39
N ALA A 140 0.13 -0.69 13.56
CA ALA A 140 0.17 -2.15 13.59
C ALA A 140 -0.63 -2.72 14.78
N ALA A 141 -0.47 -2.16 15.98
CA ALA A 141 -1.25 -2.59 17.15
C ALA A 141 -2.75 -2.33 16.95
N ALA A 142 -3.14 -1.18 16.39
CA ALA A 142 -4.53 -0.88 16.07
C ALA A 142 -5.10 -1.86 15.04
N HIS A 143 -4.32 -2.19 13.99
CA HIS A 143 -4.71 -3.16 12.97
C HIS A 143 -5.01 -4.54 13.58
N LEU A 144 -4.14 -5.04 14.47
CA LEU A 144 -4.34 -6.33 15.12
C LEU A 144 -5.50 -6.33 16.14
N ALA A 145 -5.81 -5.17 16.74
CA ALA A 145 -6.88 -5.03 17.72
C ALA A 145 -8.29 -5.02 17.08
N VAL A 146 -8.43 -4.51 15.86
CA VAL A 146 -9.74 -4.46 15.16
C VAL A 146 -10.23 -5.87 14.79
N SER A 147 -9.32 -6.77 14.42
CA SER A 147 -9.68 -8.14 14.04
C SER A 147 -10.18 -8.98 15.22
N GLY A 148 -9.61 -8.80 16.42
CA GLY A 148 -9.98 -9.59 17.60
C GLY A 148 -11.30 -9.20 18.30
N LEU A 149 -12.07 -8.25 17.76
CA LEU A 149 -13.40 -7.98 18.29
C LEU A 149 -14.30 -9.16 17.91
N PRO A 150 -14.94 -9.84 18.88
CA PRO A 150 -15.92 -10.86 18.55
C PRO A 150 -16.94 -10.21 17.64
N GLU A 151 -17.03 -10.70 16.40
CA GLU A 151 -18.05 -10.33 15.44
C GLU A 151 -19.35 -10.40 16.23
N HIS A 152 -19.90 -9.23 16.57
CA HIS A 152 -21.16 -9.17 17.27
C HIS A 152 -22.13 -9.80 16.29
N ALA A 153 -22.42 -11.09 16.49
CA ALA A 153 -23.50 -11.77 15.81
C ALA A 153 -24.67 -10.77 15.84
N PRO A 154 -25.26 -10.40 14.70
CA PRO A 154 -26.33 -9.42 14.67
C PRO A 154 -27.50 -10.00 15.47
N GLY A 155 -27.47 -9.76 16.78
CA GLY A 155 -28.60 -9.95 17.66
C GLY A 155 -29.66 -9.08 17.05
N SER A 156 -30.73 -9.72 16.59
CA SER A 156 -31.96 -9.06 16.16
C SER A 156 -32.46 -8.18 17.31
N ALA A 157 -31.93 -6.96 17.38
CA ALA A 157 -32.57 -5.90 18.13
C ALA A 157 -33.87 -5.59 17.38
N PRO A 158 -35.03 -5.57 18.07
CA PRO A 158 -36.29 -5.28 17.44
C PRO A 158 -36.19 -3.89 16.80
N THR A 159 -36.38 -3.84 15.48
CA THR A 159 -36.49 -2.60 14.71
C THR A 159 -37.54 -1.72 15.39
N PRO A 160 -37.20 -0.51 15.89
CA PRO A 160 -38.24 0.46 16.21
C PRO A 160 -38.91 0.82 14.88
N VAL A 161 -40.21 0.53 14.79
CA VAL A 161 -41.05 0.96 13.68
C VAL A 161 -41.10 2.49 13.72
N VAL A 162 -40.22 3.14 12.96
CA VAL A 162 -40.35 4.56 12.64
C VAL A 162 -41.29 4.64 11.45
N GLU A 163 -42.52 5.07 11.74
CA GLU A 163 -43.54 5.37 10.74
C GLU A 163 -43.06 6.57 9.89
N VAL A 164 -42.59 6.27 8.68
CA VAL A 164 -42.22 7.29 7.68
C VAL A 164 -43.52 7.91 7.13
N PRO A 165 -43.74 9.23 7.25
CA PRO A 165 -44.88 9.89 6.64
C PRO A 165 -44.83 9.73 5.11
N GLN A 166 -45.87 9.11 4.54
CA GLN A 166 -46.03 8.99 3.10
C GLN A 166 -46.07 10.37 2.45
N GLN A 167 -45.04 10.68 1.65
CA GLN A 167 -45.02 11.88 0.81
C GLN A 167 -46.07 11.74 -0.30
N ARG A 168 -47.00 12.71 -0.31
CA ARG A 168 -48.01 12.94 -1.34
C ARG A 168 -47.33 13.24 -2.70
N PRO A 169 -47.78 12.62 -3.80
CA PRO A 169 -47.23 12.90 -5.13
C PRO A 169 -47.62 14.32 -5.61
N PRO A 170 -46.70 15.10 -6.21
CA PRO A 170 -47.05 16.31 -6.92
C PRO A 170 -47.61 16.00 -8.32
N ALA A 171 -48.64 16.75 -8.68
CA ALA A 171 -49.32 16.75 -9.96
C ALA A 171 -48.41 17.23 -11.11
N GLY A 172 -48.73 16.74 -12.32
CA GLY A 172 -47.92 16.90 -13.52
C GLY A 172 -47.85 18.31 -14.10
N GLY A 173 -46.85 18.49 -14.97
CA GLY A 173 -46.70 19.68 -15.80
C GLY A 173 -45.51 19.59 -16.76
N ALA A 174 -45.84 19.64 -18.04
CA ALA A 174 -45.04 20.12 -19.19
C ALA A 174 -43.91 19.24 -19.77
N SER A 175 -44.26 18.56 -20.86
CA SER A 175 -43.36 18.02 -21.89
C SER A 175 -42.85 19.12 -22.84
N LEU A 176 -41.57 19.06 -23.23
CA LEU A 176 -40.96 19.83 -24.34
C LEU A 176 -39.83 19.00 -25.02
N PRO A 177 -39.39 19.35 -26.25
CA PRO A 177 -39.53 18.45 -27.39
C PRO A 177 -38.28 17.62 -27.77
N ARG A 178 -38.56 16.41 -28.29
CA ARG A 178 -37.62 15.54 -29.00
C ARG A 178 -37.12 16.21 -30.29
N ARG A 179 -35.79 16.30 -30.46
CA ARG A 179 -35.15 16.38 -31.77
C ARG A 179 -34.66 15.00 -32.17
N SER A 180 -35.32 14.44 -33.19
CA SER A 180 -34.80 13.34 -34.01
C SER A 180 -33.85 13.90 -35.06
N THR A 181 -32.66 13.31 -35.17
CA THR A 181 -31.90 13.22 -36.42
C THR A 181 -31.33 11.82 -36.55
N ALA A 182 -31.38 11.30 -37.77
CA ALA A 182 -31.36 9.90 -38.13
C ALA A 182 -29.96 9.31 -38.35
N HIS A 183 -29.88 8.00 -38.09
CA HIS A 183 -29.13 6.92 -38.77
C HIS A 183 -27.78 7.22 -39.43
N ALA A 184 -26.72 6.62 -38.87
CA ALA A 184 -25.63 6.03 -39.63
C ALA A 184 -25.04 4.79 -38.89
N ALA A 185 -25.10 3.65 -39.57
CA ALA A 185 -24.36 2.39 -39.42
C ALA A 185 -24.02 1.84 -38.02
N ALA A 186 -24.66 0.70 -37.70
CA ALA A 186 -24.40 -0.11 -36.52
C ALA A 186 -23.05 -0.86 -36.60
N THR A 187 -22.10 -0.46 -35.75
CA THR A 187 -21.03 -1.33 -35.21
C THR A 187 -21.55 -2.03 -33.95
N PRO A 188 -21.14 -3.29 -33.68
CA PRO A 188 -21.62 -4.02 -32.51
C PRO A 188 -21.21 -3.33 -31.21
N ASP A 189 -22.15 -3.31 -30.26
CA ASP A 189 -22.12 -2.64 -28.95
C ASP A 189 -20.77 -2.73 -28.23
N ALA A 190 -20.01 -1.63 -28.24
CA ALA A 190 -19.07 -1.34 -27.18
C ALA A 190 -19.88 -0.82 -26.00
N GLN A 191 -20.14 -1.68 -25.01
CA GLN A 191 -20.77 -1.30 -23.75
C GLN A 191 -20.08 -0.04 -23.19
N ALA A 192 -20.85 1.02 -22.97
CA ALA A 192 -20.36 2.20 -22.26
C ALA A 192 -19.78 1.76 -20.91
N PRO A 193 -18.54 2.17 -20.57
CA PRO A 193 -17.87 1.72 -19.36
C PRO A 193 -18.75 2.09 -18.15
N THR A 194 -19.21 1.08 -17.43
CA THR A 194 -19.83 1.27 -16.13
C THR A 194 -18.81 1.92 -15.22
N SER A 195 -19.14 3.11 -14.72
CA SER A 195 -18.33 3.97 -13.84
C SER A 195 -18.13 3.38 -12.44
N GLY A 196 -17.88 2.08 -12.34
CA GLY A 196 -17.57 1.38 -11.11
C GLY A 196 -16.07 1.44 -10.82
N TYR A 197 -15.73 1.53 -9.53
CA TYR A 197 -14.37 1.29 -9.07
C TYR A 197 -13.90 -0.09 -9.54
N ARG A 198 -12.81 -0.13 -10.31
CA ARG A 198 -12.11 -1.37 -10.64
C ARG A 198 -10.98 -1.58 -9.65
N THR A 199 -10.87 -2.79 -9.14
CA THR A 199 -9.68 -3.27 -8.44
C THR A 199 -8.71 -3.92 -9.43
N PRO A 200 -7.41 -4.06 -9.09
CA PRO A 200 -6.47 -4.78 -9.95
C PRO A 200 -6.92 -6.22 -10.28
N GLY A 201 -7.68 -6.86 -9.38
CA GLY A 201 -8.24 -8.19 -9.59
C GLY A 201 -9.36 -8.27 -10.62
N ASP A 202 -9.98 -7.14 -10.96
CA ASP A 202 -11.06 -7.06 -11.97
C ASP A 202 -10.53 -6.94 -13.41
N LEU A 203 -9.21 -6.84 -13.58
CA LEU A 203 -8.59 -6.78 -14.90
C LEU A 203 -8.61 -8.15 -15.59
N PRO A 204 -8.75 -8.23 -16.93
CA PRO A 204 -8.72 -9.50 -17.66
C PRO A 204 -7.46 -10.33 -17.40
N HIS A 205 -6.34 -9.65 -17.13
CA HIS A 205 -5.06 -10.26 -16.77
C HIS A 205 -4.55 -9.53 -15.51
N PRO A 206 -4.89 -10.01 -14.30
CA PRO A 206 -4.46 -9.35 -13.08
C PRO A 206 -2.93 -9.29 -13.01
N PRO A 207 -2.33 -8.12 -12.70
CA PRO A 207 -0.88 -8.00 -12.52
C PRO A 207 -0.42 -8.82 -11.31
N SER A 208 0.84 -9.27 -11.31
CA SER A 208 1.41 -9.93 -10.13
C SER A 208 1.42 -9.00 -8.90
N PRO A 209 1.47 -9.53 -7.67
CA PRO A 209 1.63 -8.71 -6.47
C PRO A 209 2.84 -7.76 -6.54
N SER A 210 3.95 -8.20 -7.15
CA SER A 210 5.15 -7.37 -7.31
C SER A 210 4.94 -6.21 -8.29
N ALA A 211 4.21 -6.42 -9.39
CA ALA A 211 3.86 -5.35 -10.32
C ALA A 211 2.83 -4.38 -9.71
N GLN A 212 1.90 -4.87 -8.89
CA GLN A 212 0.97 -4.04 -8.12
C GLN A 212 1.69 -3.15 -7.11
N ASP A 213 2.57 -3.72 -6.29
CA ASP A 213 3.37 -2.97 -5.31
C ASP A 213 4.26 -1.92 -6.01
N LEU A 214 4.93 -2.29 -7.10
CA LEU A 214 5.74 -1.35 -7.88
C LEU A 214 4.90 -0.20 -8.47
N GLY A 215 3.72 -0.51 -9.00
CA GLY A 215 2.78 0.49 -9.52
C GLY A 215 2.30 1.46 -8.44
N LEU A 216 1.96 0.95 -7.25
CA LEU A 216 1.56 1.78 -6.11
C LEU A 216 2.70 2.69 -5.63
N ARG A 217 3.92 2.18 -5.53
CA ARG A 217 5.10 2.99 -5.18
C ARG A 217 5.41 4.06 -6.21
N ALA A 218 5.29 3.74 -7.50
CA ALA A 218 5.45 4.72 -8.56
C ALA A 218 4.36 5.81 -8.49
N LEU A 219 3.11 5.44 -8.16
CA LEU A 219 2.03 6.40 -7.98
C LEU A 219 2.27 7.33 -6.78
N GLU A 220 2.67 6.78 -5.63
CA GLU A 220 3.04 7.56 -4.44
C GLU A 220 4.17 8.53 -4.75
N HIS A 221 5.25 8.05 -5.39
CA HIS A 221 6.37 8.90 -5.80
C HIS A 221 5.94 10.03 -6.75
N ALA A 222 5.07 9.74 -7.72
CA ALA A 222 4.54 10.74 -8.65
C ALA A 222 3.68 11.80 -7.93
N LEU A 223 2.86 11.38 -6.97
CA LEU A 223 2.03 12.29 -6.17
C LEU A 223 2.85 13.20 -5.27
N ASP A 224 3.85 12.63 -4.57
CA ASP A 224 4.75 13.41 -3.73
C ASP A 224 5.51 14.47 -4.55
N ALA A 225 5.94 14.13 -5.77
CA ALA A 225 6.59 15.08 -6.67
C ALA A 225 5.65 16.24 -7.06
N VAL A 226 4.44 15.96 -7.56
CA VAL A 226 3.51 17.03 -7.98
C VAL A 226 2.99 17.88 -6.81
N VAL A 227 2.79 17.27 -5.63
CA VAL A 227 2.40 17.99 -4.41
C VAL A 227 3.57 18.81 -3.85
N GLY A 228 4.80 18.31 -4.01
CA GLY A 228 6.04 19.01 -3.67
C GLY A 228 6.39 20.18 -4.60
N GLY A 229 5.58 20.41 -5.65
CA GLY A 229 5.73 21.55 -6.57
C GLY A 229 6.26 21.18 -7.96
N GLU A 230 6.53 19.90 -8.25
CA GLU A 230 6.90 19.45 -9.59
C GLU A 230 5.66 19.30 -10.47
N SER A 231 5.09 20.42 -10.92
CA SER A 231 3.99 20.45 -11.88
C SER A 231 4.38 21.22 -13.15
N PRO A 232 4.38 20.59 -14.33
CA PRO A 232 3.97 19.20 -14.59
C PRO A 232 4.97 18.16 -14.07
N LEU A 233 4.48 16.94 -13.80
CA LEU A 233 5.33 15.81 -13.40
C LEU A 233 6.37 15.51 -14.48
N GLN A 234 7.65 15.42 -14.10
CA GLN A 234 8.67 14.87 -15.00
C GLN A 234 8.46 13.38 -15.17
N THR A 235 8.42 12.91 -16.41
CA THR A 235 8.28 11.47 -16.68
C THR A 235 9.44 10.70 -16.06
N PHE A 236 9.12 9.60 -15.39
CA PHE A 236 10.13 8.69 -14.85
C PHE A 236 9.74 7.24 -15.07
N ALA A 237 10.74 6.38 -15.04
CA ALA A 237 10.58 4.93 -15.01
C ALA A 237 11.13 4.38 -13.70
N MET A 238 10.51 3.30 -13.24
CA MET A 238 10.91 2.57 -12.05
C MET A 238 11.02 1.08 -12.42
N THR A 239 12.11 0.43 -12.05
CA THR A 239 12.31 -1.02 -12.27
C THR A 239 12.65 -1.72 -10.97
N HIS A 240 12.28 -2.98 -10.86
CA HIS A 240 12.67 -3.83 -9.75
C HIS A 240 13.27 -5.14 -10.28
N ASP A 241 14.48 -5.48 -9.85
CA ASP A 241 15.19 -6.71 -10.26
C ASP A 241 14.97 -7.91 -9.30
N GLY A 242 14.01 -7.78 -8.37
CA GLY A 242 13.74 -8.75 -7.30
C GLY A 242 14.48 -8.45 -6.00
N VAL A 243 15.45 -7.53 -6.00
CA VAL A 243 16.18 -7.10 -4.80
C VAL A 243 16.19 -5.57 -4.68
N ARG A 244 16.52 -4.87 -5.76
CA ARG A 244 16.72 -3.44 -5.81
C ARG A 244 15.67 -2.78 -6.69
N ARG A 245 15.36 -1.54 -6.33
CA ARG A 245 14.53 -0.64 -7.12
C ARG A 245 15.41 0.46 -7.71
N THR A 246 15.26 0.71 -9.00
CA THR A 246 15.97 1.79 -9.70
C THR A 246 14.95 2.77 -10.26
N VAL A 247 15.21 4.06 -10.12
CA VAL A 247 14.38 5.14 -10.68
C VAL A 247 15.22 5.92 -11.70
N GLN A 248 14.67 6.15 -12.88
CA GLN A 248 15.28 6.94 -13.94
C GLN A 248 14.31 8.04 -14.39
N VAL A 249 14.75 9.30 -14.32
CA VAL A 249 13.96 10.47 -14.75
C VAL A 249 14.30 10.80 -16.22
N PHE A 250 13.28 11.22 -16.97
CA PHE A 250 13.34 11.59 -18.39
C PHE A 250 12.82 13.03 -18.56
N PRO A 251 13.72 14.03 -18.62
CA PRO A 251 13.31 15.43 -18.74
C PRO A 251 12.75 15.72 -20.14
N GLY A 252 11.64 16.47 -20.21
CA GLY A 252 11.01 16.88 -21.47
C GLY A 252 9.49 16.75 -21.44
N ASP A 253 8.88 16.89 -22.61
CA ASP A 253 7.42 16.69 -22.78
C ASP A 253 7.07 15.21 -22.51
N PRO A 254 6.12 14.92 -21.59
CA PRO A 254 5.63 13.57 -21.31
C PRO A 254 5.31 12.73 -22.55
N ARG A 255 4.78 13.35 -23.62
CA ARG A 255 4.44 12.65 -24.87
C ARG A 255 5.68 12.15 -25.62
N GLU A 256 6.80 12.84 -25.48
CA GLU A 256 8.08 12.48 -26.12
C GLU A 256 8.93 11.59 -25.23
N THR A 257 8.85 11.76 -23.91
CA THR A 257 9.68 11.05 -22.93
C THR A 257 9.06 9.73 -22.48
N ALA A 258 7.73 9.58 -22.46
CA ALA A 258 7.10 8.31 -22.09
C ALA A 258 7.52 7.12 -22.99
N PRO A 259 7.62 7.25 -24.33
CA PRO A 259 8.17 6.18 -25.17
C PRO A 259 9.62 5.81 -24.80
N GLN A 260 10.45 6.79 -24.43
CA GLN A 260 11.84 6.58 -24.02
C GLN A 260 11.92 5.86 -22.67
N ALA A 261 11.10 6.28 -21.72
CA ALA A 261 10.95 5.64 -20.41
C ALA A 261 10.51 4.17 -20.56
N ARG A 262 9.51 3.89 -21.40
CA ARG A 262 9.10 2.51 -21.73
C ARG A 262 10.23 1.70 -22.38
N ALA A 263 10.99 2.29 -23.30
CA ALA A 263 12.12 1.62 -23.93
C ALA A 263 13.24 1.28 -22.92
N TRP A 264 13.50 2.16 -21.96
CA TRP A 264 14.44 1.92 -20.86
C TRP A 264 13.97 0.77 -19.95
N VAL A 265 12.67 0.73 -19.60
CA VAL A 265 12.11 -0.38 -18.82
C VAL A 265 12.30 -1.71 -19.56
N ARG A 266 11.96 -1.79 -20.85
CA ARG A 266 12.17 -3.01 -21.68
C ARG A 266 13.62 -3.46 -21.69
N ALA A 267 14.56 -2.52 -21.77
CA ALA A 267 15.99 -2.82 -21.82
C ALA A 267 16.58 -3.24 -20.45
N SER A 268 15.85 -3.09 -19.35
CA SER A 268 16.38 -3.27 -18.00
C SER A 268 16.61 -4.72 -17.57
N GLY A 269 15.88 -5.69 -18.17
CA GLY A 269 15.87 -7.08 -17.70
C GLY A 269 15.25 -7.27 -16.30
N ALA A 270 14.47 -6.29 -15.83
CA ALA A 270 13.83 -6.30 -14.52
C ALA A 270 12.69 -7.34 -14.41
N VAL A 271 12.35 -7.73 -13.17
CA VAL A 271 11.24 -8.66 -12.90
C VAL A 271 9.87 -7.96 -12.93
N CYS A 272 9.83 -6.65 -12.71
CA CYS A 272 8.69 -5.80 -13.00
C CYS A 272 9.16 -4.35 -13.24
N GLY A 273 8.35 -3.59 -13.96
CA GLY A 273 8.65 -2.22 -14.36
C GLY A 273 7.41 -1.34 -14.31
N ALA A 274 7.62 -0.05 -14.05
CA ALA A 274 6.59 0.97 -14.06
C ALA A 274 7.09 2.24 -14.76
N VAL A 275 6.17 2.96 -15.41
CA VAL A 275 6.41 4.27 -16.02
C VAL A 275 5.34 5.22 -15.54
N ALA A 276 5.72 6.41 -15.10
CA ALA A 276 4.81 7.43 -14.59
C ALA A 276 4.98 8.74 -15.36
N TRP A 277 3.88 9.43 -15.63
CA TRP A 277 3.86 10.71 -16.35
C TRP A 277 2.64 11.55 -16.02
N ASP A 278 2.69 12.85 -16.36
CA ASP A 278 1.55 13.76 -16.28
C ASP A 278 0.58 13.53 -17.45
N GLY A 279 -0.71 13.36 -17.15
CA GLY A 279 -1.74 13.05 -18.14
C GLY A 279 -3.15 13.41 -17.71
N GLU A 280 -4.13 12.82 -18.39
CA GLU A 280 -5.55 13.00 -18.12
C GLU A 280 -6.21 11.64 -17.84
N LEU A 281 -7.18 11.61 -16.93
CA LEU A 281 -7.94 10.41 -16.60
C LEU A 281 -9.38 10.49 -17.12
N PRO A 282 -9.94 9.41 -17.68
CA PRO A 282 -11.34 9.39 -18.09
C PRO A 282 -12.27 9.68 -16.90
N GLY A 283 -13.11 10.71 -17.04
CA GLY A 283 -14.10 11.08 -16.02
C GLY A 283 -13.55 11.83 -14.80
N VAL A 284 -12.26 12.20 -14.80
CA VAL A 284 -11.67 13.09 -13.80
C VAL A 284 -11.37 14.42 -14.46
N ASP A 285 -11.94 15.51 -13.93
CA ASP A 285 -11.64 16.85 -14.42
C ASP A 285 -10.29 17.33 -13.89
N GLY A 286 -9.36 17.64 -14.80
CA GLY A 286 -8.06 18.22 -14.48
C GLY A 286 -6.88 17.28 -14.68
N PRO A 287 -5.66 17.72 -14.29
CA PRO A 287 -4.46 16.94 -14.49
C PRO A 287 -4.42 15.75 -13.53
N ALA A 288 -3.76 14.69 -13.98
CA ALA A 288 -3.60 13.47 -13.23
C ALA A 288 -2.20 12.90 -13.43
N VAL A 289 -1.69 12.25 -12.40
CA VAL A 289 -0.55 11.36 -12.56
C VAL A 289 -1.05 10.01 -13.06
N VAL A 290 -0.41 9.49 -14.10
CA VAL A 290 -0.74 8.19 -14.70
C VAL A 290 0.47 7.28 -14.57
N VAL A 291 0.23 6.05 -14.14
CA VAL A 291 1.24 5.00 -13.94
C VAL A 291 0.83 3.76 -14.70
N GLU A 292 1.71 3.28 -15.57
CA GLU A 292 1.67 1.92 -16.12
C GLU A 292 2.63 1.05 -15.32
N ALA A 293 2.22 -0.16 -14.92
CA ALA A 293 3.11 -1.16 -14.33
C ALA A 293 2.84 -2.56 -14.90
N SER A 294 3.89 -3.33 -15.22
CA SER A 294 3.73 -4.67 -15.77
C SER A 294 4.80 -5.66 -15.30
N ASP A 295 4.42 -6.94 -15.39
CA ASP A 295 5.34 -8.08 -15.42
C ASP A 295 5.91 -8.30 -16.85
N PRO A 296 6.99 -9.07 -17.01
CA PRO A 296 7.52 -9.50 -18.32
C PRO A 296 6.47 -10.21 -19.18
N GLY A 297 6.28 -9.71 -20.39
CA GLY A 297 5.38 -10.26 -21.40
C GLY A 297 3.89 -10.17 -21.06
N ARG A 298 3.51 -9.44 -20.00
CA ARG A 298 2.10 -9.28 -19.58
C ARG A 298 1.59 -7.88 -19.85
N PRO A 299 0.28 -7.71 -20.16
CA PRO A 299 -0.35 -6.40 -20.22
C PRO A 299 -0.09 -5.60 -18.94
N SER A 300 0.14 -4.31 -19.08
CA SER A 300 0.31 -3.42 -17.93
C SER A 300 -1.02 -3.15 -17.23
N MET A 301 -0.96 -2.89 -15.93
CA MET A 301 -2.02 -2.21 -15.20
C MET A 301 -1.80 -0.70 -15.30
N VAL A 302 -2.84 0.04 -15.72
CA VAL A 302 -2.85 1.50 -15.74
C VAL A 302 -3.63 2.00 -14.53
N VAL A 303 -2.97 2.75 -13.66
CA VAL A 303 -3.56 3.44 -12.50
C VAL A 303 -3.31 4.93 -12.65
N GLY A 304 -4.23 5.76 -12.19
CA GLY A 304 -3.92 7.18 -12.03
C GLY A 304 -4.63 7.83 -10.85
N HIS A 305 -4.17 9.03 -10.53
CA HIS A 305 -4.73 9.85 -9.47
C HIS A 305 -4.73 11.32 -9.90
N GLY A 306 -5.90 11.95 -9.87
CA GLY A 306 -6.05 13.37 -10.12
C GLY A 306 -5.32 14.21 -9.07
N TYR A 307 -4.83 15.37 -9.47
CA TYR A 307 -4.27 16.36 -8.54
C TYR A 307 -4.69 17.78 -8.94
N ALA A 308 -4.67 18.69 -7.97
CA ALA A 308 -4.85 20.11 -8.20
C ALA A 308 -3.47 20.78 -8.10
N PRO A 309 -2.98 21.46 -9.15
CA PRO A 309 -1.73 22.19 -9.08
C PRO A 309 -1.87 23.40 -8.15
N ALA A 310 -0.74 23.89 -7.65
CA ALA A 310 -0.71 25.12 -6.88
C ALA A 310 -1.29 26.28 -7.70
N ARG A 311 -2.10 27.13 -7.07
CA ARG A 311 -2.69 28.31 -7.73
C ARG A 311 -2.47 29.54 -6.87
N ASP A 312 -1.86 30.56 -7.47
CA ASP A 312 -1.83 31.90 -6.91
C ASP A 312 -3.17 32.58 -7.15
N GLY A 313 -4.04 32.54 -6.15
CA GLY A 313 -5.24 33.36 -6.13
C GLY A 313 -4.81 34.81 -5.97
N GLY A 314 -5.01 35.64 -7.00
CA GLY A 314 -4.57 37.04 -7.10
C GLY A 314 -4.99 38.03 -5.99
N GLU A 315 -5.54 37.54 -4.88
CA GLU A 315 -5.87 38.27 -3.64
C GLU A 315 -5.00 37.84 -2.45
N GLY A 316 -3.78 37.34 -2.71
CA GLY A 316 -2.87 36.86 -1.65
C GLY A 316 -3.29 35.53 -1.02
N ARG A 317 -4.16 34.76 -1.69
CA ARG A 317 -4.54 33.40 -1.27
C ARG A 317 -3.89 32.41 -2.24
N SER A 318 -2.67 32.00 -1.93
CA SER A 318 -2.09 30.84 -2.61
C SER A 318 -2.73 29.55 -2.07
N ARG A 319 -3.01 28.60 -2.96
CA ARG A 319 -3.42 27.25 -2.60
C ARG A 319 -2.32 26.30 -3.01
N ASP A 320 -1.83 25.52 -2.05
CA ASP A 320 -0.84 24.48 -2.31
C ASP A 320 -1.41 23.39 -3.22
N ALA A 321 -0.50 22.73 -3.94
CA ALA A 321 -0.83 21.55 -4.71
C ALA A 321 -1.35 20.44 -3.78
N ARG A 322 -2.32 19.64 -4.25
CA ARG A 322 -2.87 18.53 -3.48
C ARG A 322 -3.44 17.43 -4.38
N ALA A 323 -3.43 16.19 -3.89
CA ALA A 323 -4.17 15.11 -4.52
C ALA A 323 -5.69 15.38 -4.52
N VAL A 324 -6.39 14.93 -5.56
CA VAL A 324 -7.84 15.10 -5.74
C VAL A 324 -8.48 13.76 -6.06
N GLY A 325 -9.46 13.36 -5.25
CA GLY A 325 -10.13 12.08 -5.40
C GLY A 325 -9.29 10.92 -4.87
N VAL A 326 -9.62 9.71 -5.31
CA VAL A 326 -8.92 8.46 -4.97
C VAL A 326 -8.24 7.89 -6.21
N PRO A 327 -7.19 7.08 -6.06
CA PRO A 327 -6.61 6.35 -7.18
C PRO A 327 -7.64 5.49 -7.92
N VAL A 328 -7.55 5.46 -9.24
CA VAL A 328 -8.45 4.67 -10.11
C VAL A 328 -7.65 3.77 -11.03
N VAL A 329 -8.05 2.50 -11.11
CA VAL A 329 -7.55 1.56 -12.13
C VAL A 329 -8.30 1.84 -13.43
N VAL A 330 -7.60 2.40 -14.41
CA VAL A 330 -8.16 2.79 -15.72
C VAL A 330 -8.44 1.54 -16.56
N GLY A 331 -7.50 0.60 -16.57
CA GLY A 331 -7.61 -0.62 -17.37
C GLY A 331 -6.26 -1.25 -17.69
N PRO A 332 -6.24 -2.23 -18.61
CA PRO A 332 -5.01 -2.80 -19.12
C PRO A 332 -4.35 -1.86 -20.14
N GLY A 333 -3.02 -1.82 -20.13
CA GLY A 333 -2.19 -1.20 -21.16
C GLY A 333 -1.28 -2.21 -21.87
N GLU A 334 -0.43 -1.71 -22.76
CA GLU A 334 0.56 -2.54 -23.45
C GLU A 334 1.64 -3.08 -22.47
N PRO A 335 2.24 -4.25 -22.74
CA PRO A 335 3.36 -4.74 -21.95
C PRO A 335 4.55 -3.77 -21.91
N LEU A 336 5.10 -3.54 -20.70
CA LEU A 336 6.29 -2.70 -20.51
C LEU A 336 7.60 -3.48 -20.58
N LEU A 337 7.56 -4.80 -20.38
CA LEU A 337 8.71 -5.70 -20.29
C LEU A 337 8.55 -6.87 -21.27
#